data_AF-A0A849EM91-F1
#
_entry.id   AF-A0A849EM91-F1
#
_cell.length_a   1.000
_cell.length_b   1.000
_cell.length_c   1.000
_cell.angle_alpha   90.00
_cell.angle_beta   90.00
_cell.angle_gamma   90.00
#
_symmetry.space_group_name_H-M   'P 1'
#
loop_
_entity.id
_entity.type
_entity.pdbx_description
1 polymer ?
#
loop_
_entity_poly.entity_id
_entity_poly.type
_entity_poly.pdbx_seq_one_letter_code
_entity_poly.pdbx_strand_id
1 'polypeptide(L)'
;LLGCCGAPAHWAGREAQSQEIIAFWQQQWEAMGRPRLIMVCSTCYQLFSVIWPQAPLQSLWEILEDIGLPQETGFQPVSPLALHDPCTTRHVPVIQAAVRRLLANRGIVTTELALGGAETECCGFGGLMQNANPRIAKEVLLRRADLSEHDYLAYCGMCRDNLAGAGKRTLHLLDLLFADVRQPDPAGRPRPGWSQRRENRARLKQNLLLKVWGQALAVGPDYRDIRLIMAPEVRQRLDQRRILDEDIQQTIAHAEAGGPKLRHPATGRLRAAYRPRHVTFWVAYAPHEDGFEVFNAYCHRMEVQP
;
A
#
# COMPACT_ATOMS: atom_id res chain seq x y z
N LEU A 1 17.29 -5.52 2.38
CA LEU A 1 16.91 -4.08 2.40
C LEU A 1 15.45 -3.93 1.96
N LEU A 2 14.64 -3.07 2.60
CA LEU A 2 13.28 -2.74 2.15
C LEU A 2 13.10 -1.22 2.21
N GLY A 3 12.68 -0.57 1.13
CA GLY A 3 12.53 0.89 1.06
C GLY A 3 11.53 1.33 0.00
N CYS A 4 11.23 2.63 -0.04
CA CYS A 4 10.42 3.24 -1.12
C CYS A 4 11.33 3.60 -2.30
N CYS A 5 10.83 3.47 -3.53
CA CYS A 5 11.55 3.89 -4.74
C CYS A 5 11.73 5.42 -4.86
N GLY A 6 11.01 6.21 -4.05
CA GLY A 6 11.08 7.67 -4.09
C GLY A 6 10.03 8.34 -4.96
N ALA A 7 9.16 7.59 -5.64
CA ALA A 7 8.11 8.14 -6.52
C ALA A 7 7.27 9.27 -5.86
N PRO A 8 6.83 9.17 -4.59
CA PRO A 8 6.11 10.28 -3.94
C PRO A 8 6.93 11.57 -3.78
N ALA A 9 8.23 11.47 -3.51
CA ALA A 9 9.11 12.64 -3.40
C ALA A 9 9.31 13.29 -4.77
N HIS A 10 9.54 12.46 -5.80
CA HIS A 10 9.66 12.89 -7.18
C HIS A 10 8.37 13.59 -7.67
N TRP A 11 7.20 12.98 -7.48
CA TRP A 11 5.92 13.58 -7.86
C TRP A 11 5.61 14.89 -7.11
N ALA A 12 6.13 15.05 -5.90
CA ALA A 12 5.97 16.26 -5.11
C ALA A 12 6.96 17.39 -5.48
N GLY A 13 7.86 17.17 -6.45
CA GLY A 13 8.93 18.12 -6.77
C GLY A 13 9.95 18.30 -5.64
N ARG A 14 10.08 17.31 -4.75
CA ARG A 14 10.98 17.36 -3.59
C ARG A 14 12.37 16.86 -4.01
N GLU A 15 13.04 17.65 -4.85
CA GLU A 15 14.28 17.26 -5.54
C GLU A 15 15.35 16.73 -4.59
N ALA A 16 15.68 17.47 -3.52
CA ALA A 16 16.69 17.05 -2.54
C ALA A 16 16.35 15.68 -1.91
N GLN A 17 15.11 15.50 -1.47
CA GLN A 17 14.66 14.23 -0.88
C GLN A 17 14.64 13.10 -1.91
N SER A 18 14.30 13.41 -3.17
CA SER A 18 14.35 12.45 -4.26
C SER A 18 15.80 12.02 -4.52
N GLN A 19 16.73 12.96 -4.60
CA GLN A 19 18.16 12.70 -4.82
C GLN A 19 18.77 11.86 -3.70
N GLU A 20 18.43 12.14 -2.44
CA GLU A 20 18.87 11.34 -1.29
C GLU A 20 18.43 9.86 -1.41
N ILE A 21 17.16 9.63 -1.78
CA ILE A 21 16.62 8.27 -1.95
C ILE A 21 17.30 7.57 -3.14
N ILE A 22 17.51 8.28 -4.25
CA ILE A 22 18.17 7.74 -5.45
C ILE A 22 19.62 7.38 -5.13
N ALA A 23 20.38 8.27 -4.49
CA ALA A 23 21.76 8.04 -4.09
C ALA A 23 21.88 6.86 -3.12
N PHE A 24 20.95 6.74 -2.18
CA PHE A 24 20.87 5.59 -1.28
C PHE A 24 20.70 4.30 -2.07
N TRP A 25 19.69 4.19 -2.94
CA TRP A 25 19.53 3.00 -3.77
C TRP A 25 20.74 2.76 -4.64
N GLN A 26 21.43 3.83 -5.02
CA GLN A 26 22.60 3.71 -5.87
C GLN A 26 23.78 3.04 -5.24
N GLN A 27 24.15 3.52 -4.07
CA GLN A 27 25.17 2.91 -3.26
C GLN A 27 24.85 1.43 -2.97
N GLN A 28 23.59 1.10 -2.68
CA GLN A 28 23.19 -0.28 -2.35
C GLN A 28 23.30 -1.22 -3.56
N TRP A 29 22.87 -0.79 -4.74
CA TRP A 29 22.98 -1.58 -5.96
C TRP A 29 24.43 -1.83 -6.35
N GLU A 30 25.30 -0.81 -6.25
CA GLU A 30 26.72 -0.95 -6.53
C GLU A 30 27.41 -1.88 -5.52
N ALA A 31 27.09 -1.75 -4.23
CA ALA A 31 27.60 -2.64 -3.19
C ALA A 31 27.19 -4.11 -3.39
N MET A 32 26.08 -4.36 -4.07
CA MET A 32 25.62 -5.71 -4.43
C MET A 32 26.22 -6.24 -5.75
N GLY A 33 27.18 -5.52 -6.36
CA GLY A 33 27.81 -5.94 -7.62
C GLY A 33 26.97 -5.65 -8.86
N ARG A 34 26.10 -4.63 -8.80
CA ARG A 34 25.29 -4.14 -9.93
C ARG A 34 24.39 -5.22 -10.57
N PRO A 35 23.59 -5.97 -9.79
CA PRO A 35 22.75 -7.04 -10.31
C PRO A 35 21.63 -6.52 -11.21
N ARG A 36 21.02 -7.40 -12.02
CA ARG A 36 19.75 -7.11 -12.70
C ARG A 36 18.66 -6.79 -11.68
N LEU A 37 17.89 -5.76 -11.95
CA LEU A 37 16.79 -5.31 -11.10
C LEU A 37 15.46 -5.88 -11.62
N ILE A 38 14.84 -6.76 -10.81
CA ILE A 38 13.53 -7.33 -11.10
C ILE A 38 12.45 -6.46 -10.46
N MET A 39 11.51 -5.97 -11.27
CA MET A 39 10.49 -5.00 -10.84
C MET A 39 9.09 -5.59 -10.96
N VAL A 40 8.39 -5.73 -9.83
CA VAL A 40 6.95 -6.09 -9.81
C VAL A 40 6.07 -4.84 -9.92
N CYS A 41 6.51 -3.74 -9.29
CA CYS A 41 5.78 -2.50 -9.28
C CYS A 41 6.06 -1.70 -10.54
N SER A 42 5.03 -1.48 -11.36
CA SER A 42 5.10 -0.72 -12.61
C SER A 42 5.57 0.73 -12.40
N THR A 43 5.26 1.35 -11.26
CA THR A 43 5.76 2.69 -10.90
C THR A 43 7.25 2.67 -10.59
N CYS A 44 7.74 1.64 -9.89
CA CYS A 44 9.17 1.51 -9.61
C CYS A 44 9.94 1.29 -10.91
N TYR A 45 9.43 0.44 -11.81
CA TYR A 45 9.98 0.22 -13.14
C TYR A 45 10.10 1.54 -13.92
N GLN A 46 9.00 2.28 -14.06
CA GLN A 46 8.99 3.55 -14.79
C GLN A 46 9.94 4.59 -14.18
N LEU A 47 9.95 4.73 -12.85
CA LEU A 47 10.84 5.67 -12.20
C LEU A 47 12.28 5.29 -12.49
N PHE A 48 12.66 4.04 -12.22
CA PHE A 48 14.03 3.55 -12.36
C PHE A 48 14.52 3.57 -13.81
N SER A 49 13.64 3.38 -14.79
CA SER A 49 14.03 3.50 -16.21
C SER A 49 14.44 4.91 -16.60
N VAL A 50 13.94 5.93 -15.88
CA VAL A 50 14.28 7.34 -16.11
C VAL A 50 15.49 7.75 -15.28
N ILE A 51 15.49 7.46 -13.98
CA ILE A 51 16.54 7.91 -13.06
C ILE A 51 17.81 7.06 -13.15
N TRP A 52 17.71 5.85 -13.70
CA TRP A 52 18.79 4.88 -13.73
C TRP A 52 18.80 4.03 -15.02
N PRO A 53 19.06 4.66 -16.18
CA PRO A 53 19.06 3.94 -17.46
C PRO A 53 20.14 2.85 -17.56
N GLN A 54 21.23 2.94 -16.78
CA GLN A 54 22.33 1.98 -16.78
C GLN A 54 22.08 0.71 -15.96
N ALA A 55 21.01 0.66 -15.15
CA ALA A 55 20.67 -0.55 -14.42
C ALA A 55 19.83 -1.45 -15.33
N PRO A 56 20.19 -2.73 -15.52
CA PRO A 56 19.38 -3.62 -16.32
C PRO A 56 18.07 -3.90 -15.56
N LEU A 57 16.96 -3.37 -16.07
CA LEU A 57 15.63 -3.55 -15.52
C LEU A 57 14.90 -4.67 -16.28
N GLN A 58 14.16 -5.49 -15.54
CA GLN A 58 13.25 -6.46 -16.11
C GLN A 58 11.98 -6.54 -15.26
N SER A 59 10.81 -6.56 -15.89
CA SER A 59 9.56 -6.76 -15.18
C SER A 59 9.47 -8.19 -14.66
N LEU A 60 8.87 -8.38 -13.48
CA LEU A 60 8.50 -9.73 -13.02
C LEU A 60 7.61 -10.44 -14.04
N TRP A 61 6.75 -9.69 -14.73
CA TRP A 61 5.80 -10.27 -15.70
C TRP A 61 6.51 -10.84 -16.93
N GLU A 62 7.60 -10.21 -17.39
CA GLU A 62 8.44 -10.76 -18.47
C GLU A 62 9.15 -12.03 -17.98
N ILE A 63 9.70 -12.01 -16.76
CA ILE A 63 10.38 -13.19 -16.21
C ILE A 63 9.43 -14.38 -16.05
N LEU A 64 8.23 -14.13 -15.52
CA LEU A 64 7.22 -15.17 -15.36
C LEU A 64 6.75 -15.72 -16.70
N GLU A 65 6.72 -14.89 -17.74
CA GLU A 65 6.42 -15.33 -19.08
C GLU A 65 7.49 -16.32 -19.58
N ASP A 66 8.78 -15.99 -19.37
CA ASP A 66 9.90 -16.82 -19.81
C ASP A 66 9.98 -18.17 -19.06
N ILE A 67 9.78 -18.16 -17.74
CA ILE A 67 9.92 -19.37 -16.91
C ILE A 67 8.61 -20.18 -16.78
N GLY A 68 7.49 -19.60 -17.20
CA GLY A 68 6.16 -20.18 -17.05
C GLY A 68 5.58 -20.07 -15.63
N LEU A 69 4.26 -20.26 -15.53
CA LEU A 69 3.56 -20.33 -14.24
C LEU A 69 3.37 -21.78 -13.81
N PRO A 70 3.47 -22.12 -12.51
CA PRO A 70 3.13 -23.46 -12.06
C PRO A 70 1.65 -23.74 -12.31
N GLN A 71 1.34 -24.91 -12.90
CA GLN A 71 0.00 -25.26 -13.36
C GLN A 71 -1.00 -25.42 -12.20
N GLU A 72 -0.56 -25.91 -11.04
CA GLU A 72 -1.46 -26.30 -9.94
C GLU A 72 -1.54 -25.30 -8.77
N THR A 73 -0.78 -24.20 -8.81
CA THR A 73 -0.72 -23.26 -7.68
C THR A 73 -1.48 -21.99 -7.99
N GLY A 74 -2.49 -21.62 -7.19
CA GLY A 74 -3.13 -20.30 -7.26
C GLY A 74 -4.66 -20.29 -7.30
N PHE A 75 -5.25 -19.09 -7.20
CA PHE A 75 -6.69 -18.91 -7.27
C PHE A 75 -7.21 -19.10 -8.70
N GLN A 76 -8.34 -19.79 -8.86
CA GLN A 76 -9.03 -19.97 -10.13
C GLN A 76 -10.24 -19.02 -10.19
N PRO A 77 -10.16 -17.90 -10.93
CA PRO A 77 -11.23 -16.92 -10.99
C PRO A 77 -12.34 -17.34 -11.95
N VAL A 78 -13.55 -16.85 -11.69
CA VAL A 78 -14.63 -16.88 -12.70
C VAL A 78 -14.23 -15.94 -13.83
N SER A 79 -14.13 -16.48 -15.04
CA SER A 79 -13.82 -15.72 -16.26
C SER A 79 -15.10 -15.26 -16.97
N PRO A 80 -15.07 -14.16 -17.75
CA PRO A 80 -13.90 -13.33 -18.02
C PRO A 80 -13.61 -12.30 -16.93
N LEU A 81 -12.34 -11.91 -16.79
CA LEU A 81 -11.90 -10.79 -15.96
C LEU A 81 -11.63 -9.55 -16.82
N ALA A 82 -11.99 -8.36 -16.33
CA ALA A 82 -11.61 -7.11 -17.01
C ALA A 82 -10.18 -6.70 -16.62
N LEU A 83 -9.28 -6.63 -17.60
CA LEU A 83 -7.87 -6.32 -17.36
C LEU A 83 -7.67 -4.81 -17.15
N HIS A 84 -7.07 -4.44 -16.02
CA HIS A 84 -6.70 -3.07 -15.71
C HIS A 84 -5.18 -2.87 -15.83
N ASP A 85 -4.73 -2.36 -16.98
CA ASP A 85 -3.34 -1.92 -17.16
C ASP A 85 -3.03 -0.70 -16.28
N PRO A 86 -1.93 -0.69 -15.50
CA PRO A 86 -1.47 0.50 -14.79
C PRO A 86 -1.07 1.61 -15.77
N CYS A 87 -1.43 2.85 -15.49
CA CYS A 87 -1.04 4.01 -16.30
C CYS A 87 0.47 4.15 -16.53
N THR A 88 1.30 3.60 -15.64
CA THR A 88 2.76 3.64 -15.76
C THR A 88 3.32 2.61 -16.75
N THR A 89 2.50 1.71 -17.32
CA THR A 89 2.92 0.77 -18.38
C THR A 89 2.48 1.20 -19.77
N ARG A 90 1.85 2.37 -19.91
CA ARG A 90 1.33 2.91 -21.19
C ARG A 90 2.33 2.86 -22.33
N HIS A 91 3.58 3.23 -22.02
CA HIS A 91 4.69 3.27 -22.97
C HIS A 91 5.64 2.08 -22.80
N VAL A 92 5.17 1.00 -22.19
CA VAL A 92 5.93 -0.23 -21.94
C VAL A 92 5.14 -1.44 -22.46
N PRO A 93 4.93 -1.54 -23.78
CA PRO A 93 4.06 -2.56 -24.39
C PRO A 93 4.55 -3.98 -24.12
N VAL A 94 5.85 -4.19 -23.91
CA VAL A 94 6.42 -5.49 -23.56
C VAL A 94 5.82 -6.05 -22.26
N ILE A 95 5.61 -5.22 -21.24
CA ILE A 95 5.00 -5.63 -19.98
C ILE A 95 3.52 -5.97 -20.18
N GLN A 96 2.80 -5.14 -20.94
CA GLN A 96 1.38 -5.34 -21.24
C GLN A 96 1.14 -6.64 -22.01
N ALA A 97 2.02 -6.95 -22.96
CA ALA A 97 1.97 -8.17 -23.76
C ALA A 97 2.34 -9.40 -22.93
N ALA A 98 3.36 -9.31 -22.08
CA ALA A 98 3.76 -10.39 -21.17
C ALA A 98 2.61 -10.79 -20.24
N VAL A 99 1.90 -9.82 -19.64
CA VAL A 99 0.73 -10.09 -18.79
C VAL A 99 -0.37 -10.82 -19.56
N ARG A 100 -0.69 -10.40 -20.79
CA ARG A 100 -1.72 -11.04 -21.60
C ARG A 100 -1.35 -12.47 -21.98
N ARG A 101 -0.10 -12.71 -22.38
CA ARG A 101 0.39 -14.07 -22.72
C ARG A 101 0.43 -14.98 -21.50
N LEU A 102 0.85 -14.46 -20.35
CA LEU A 102 0.78 -15.18 -19.07
C LEU A 102 -0.63 -15.65 -18.74
N LEU A 103 -1.63 -14.78 -18.92
CA LEU A 103 -3.03 -15.10 -18.65
C LEU A 103 -3.60 -16.11 -19.65
N ALA A 104 -3.31 -15.92 -20.94
CA ALA A 104 -3.70 -16.86 -21.98
C ALA A 104 -3.11 -18.27 -21.77
N ASN A 105 -1.82 -18.35 -21.41
CA ASN A 105 -1.15 -19.62 -21.12
C ASN A 105 -1.75 -20.32 -19.89
N ARG A 106 -2.36 -19.57 -18.97
CA ARG A 106 -3.09 -20.11 -17.81
C ARG A 106 -4.56 -20.41 -18.10
N GLY A 107 -5.03 -20.19 -19.33
CA GLY A 107 -6.43 -20.39 -19.72
C GLY A 107 -7.40 -19.37 -19.13
N ILE A 108 -6.90 -18.23 -18.65
CA ILE A 108 -7.72 -17.17 -18.06
C ILE A 108 -8.17 -16.23 -19.18
N VAL A 109 -9.48 -16.15 -19.38
CA VAL A 109 -10.07 -15.25 -20.39
C VAL A 109 -10.18 -13.85 -19.80
N THR A 110 -9.67 -12.85 -20.51
CA THR A 110 -9.77 -11.44 -20.13
C THR A 110 -10.45 -10.59 -21.18
N THR A 111 -11.13 -9.54 -20.74
CA THR A 111 -11.65 -8.46 -21.57
C THR A 111 -10.85 -7.18 -21.34
N GLU A 112 -10.78 -6.33 -22.38
CA GLU A 112 -10.12 -5.03 -22.29
C GLU A 112 -11.10 -3.98 -21.75
N LEU A 113 -10.62 -3.11 -20.87
CA LEU A 113 -11.38 -1.93 -20.45
C LEU A 113 -11.38 -0.88 -21.56
N ALA A 114 -12.46 -0.10 -21.65
CA ALA A 114 -12.45 1.13 -22.43
C ALA A 114 -11.29 2.03 -21.97
N LEU A 115 -10.55 2.61 -22.92
CA LEU A 115 -9.28 3.29 -22.64
C LEU A 115 -8.36 2.36 -21.80
N GLY A 116 -7.99 1.23 -22.40
CA GLY A 116 -7.06 0.22 -21.88
C GLY A 116 -5.73 0.21 -22.65
N GLY A 117 -4.79 -0.65 -22.29
CA GLY A 117 -3.51 -0.79 -23.00
C GLY A 117 -2.71 0.50 -23.09
N ALA A 118 -2.41 0.94 -24.32
CA ALA A 118 -1.68 2.17 -24.62
C ALA A 118 -2.47 3.46 -24.28
N GLU A 119 -3.78 3.36 -24.03
CA GLU A 119 -4.61 4.51 -23.62
C GLU A 119 -5.07 4.38 -22.16
N THR A 120 -4.46 3.47 -21.39
CA THR A 120 -4.96 3.14 -20.04
C THR A 120 -5.02 4.37 -19.12
N GLU A 121 -6.17 4.55 -18.49
CA GLU A 121 -6.41 5.62 -17.53
C GLU A 121 -5.92 5.28 -16.11
N CYS A 122 -5.64 6.30 -15.31
CA CYS A 122 -5.17 6.15 -13.95
C CYS A 122 -6.30 5.65 -13.03
N CYS A 123 -5.98 4.78 -12.07
CA CYS A 123 -6.91 4.40 -11.00
C CYS A 123 -7.19 5.53 -10.00
N GLY A 124 -6.56 6.70 -10.14
CA GLY A 124 -6.67 7.85 -9.22
C GLY A 124 -5.62 7.89 -8.10
N PHE A 125 -4.66 6.96 -8.05
CA PHE A 125 -3.60 6.94 -7.03
C PHE A 125 -2.31 7.70 -7.43
N GLY A 126 -1.85 7.51 -8.67
CA GLY A 126 -0.56 8.03 -9.14
C GLY A 126 -0.48 9.56 -9.14
N GLY A 127 0.75 10.10 -9.14
CA GLY A 127 0.99 11.54 -9.24
C GLY A 127 0.48 12.35 -8.04
N LEU A 128 0.32 11.71 -6.88
CA LEU A 128 -0.20 12.32 -5.65
C LEU A 128 -1.61 12.92 -5.77
N MET A 129 -2.42 12.46 -6.74
CA MET A 129 -3.76 13.01 -6.98
C MET A 129 -4.63 12.98 -5.72
N GLN A 130 -4.59 11.88 -4.95
CA GLN A 130 -5.32 11.76 -3.67
C GLN A 130 -4.84 12.71 -2.58
N ASN A 131 -3.61 13.21 -2.69
CA ASN A 131 -3.03 14.17 -1.74
C ASN A 131 -3.37 15.60 -2.15
N ALA A 132 -3.30 15.89 -3.45
CA ALA A 132 -3.52 17.23 -3.99
C ALA A 132 -5.02 17.56 -4.11
N ASN A 133 -5.84 16.62 -4.61
CA ASN A 133 -7.28 16.81 -4.78
C ASN A 133 -8.06 15.49 -4.58
N PRO A 134 -8.43 15.17 -3.32
CA PRO A 134 -9.15 13.94 -2.98
C PRO A 134 -10.50 13.79 -3.70
N ARG A 135 -11.18 14.90 -4.02
CA ARG A 135 -12.48 14.89 -4.69
C ARG A 135 -12.34 14.40 -6.13
N ILE A 136 -11.42 14.99 -6.89
CA ILE A 136 -11.14 14.56 -8.28
C ILE A 136 -10.60 13.13 -8.28
N ALA A 137 -9.70 12.77 -7.35
CA ALA A 137 -9.19 11.41 -7.26
C ALA A 137 -10.29 10.36 -7.05
N LYS A 138 -11.32 10.70 -6.25
CA LYS A 138 -12.49 9.85 -6.02
C LYS A 138 -13.34 9.73 -7.29
N GLU A 139 -13.58 10.83 -8.01
CA GLU A 139 -14.33 10.84 -9.26
C GLU A 139 -13.66 9.97 -10.34
N VAL A 140 -12.35 10.15 -10.55
CA VAL A 140 -11.55 9.34 -11.48
C VAL A 140 -11.62 7.87 -11.11
N LEU A 141 -11.46 7.54 -9.83
CA LEU A 141 -11.53 6.18 -9.34
C LEU A 141 -12.91 5.54 -9.58
N LEU A 142 -14.00 6.24 -9.24
CA LEU A 142 -15.36 5.73 -9.41
C LEU A 142 -15.69 5.50 -10.89
N ARG A 143 -15.36 6.46 -11.76
CA ARG A 143 -15.54 6.29 -13.21
C ARG A 143 -14.76 5.09 -13.73
N ARG A 144 -13.52 4.89 -13.25
CA ARG A 144 -12.69 3.76 -13.66
C ARG A 144 -13.24 2.42 -13.17
N ALA A 145 -13.81 2.37 -11.97
CA ALA A 145 -14.39 1.18 -11.37
C ALA A 145 -15.69 0.71 -12.06
N ASP A 146 -16.41 1.64 -12.70
CA ASP A 146 -17.73 1.44 -13.30
C ASP A 146 -17.68 0.98 -14.78
N LEU A 147 -16.49 0.88 -15.38
CA LEU A 147 -16.36 0.60 -16.83
C LEU A 147 -16.75 -0.82 -17.25
N SER A 148 -16.97 -1.74 -16.31
CA SER A 148 -17.33 -3.12 -16.61
C SER A 148 -17.90 -3.81 -15.37
N GLU A 149 -18.87 -4.69 -15.56
CA GLU A 149 -19.45 -5.53 -14.50
C GLU A 149 -18.52 -6.67 -14.05
N HIS A 150 -17.60 -7.13 -14.91
CA HIS A 150 -16.68 -8.21 -14.58
C HIS A 150 -15.76 -7.86 -13.40
N ASP A 151 -15.31 -8.86 -12.65
CA ASP A 151 -14.24 -8.69 -11.67
C ASP A 151 -12.98 -8.16 -12.37
N TYR A 152 -12.28 -7.22 -11.73
CA TYR A 152 -11.08 -6.62 -12.33
C TYR A 152 -9.84 -7.44 -12.01
N LEU A 153 -8.91 -7.47 -12.95
CA LEU A 153 -7.57 -7.99 -12.76
C LEU A 153 -6.55 -6.87 -12.90
N ALA A 154 -5.85 -6.54 -11.81
CA ALA A 154 -4.77 -5.57 -11.82
C ALA A 154 -3.42 -6.26 -11.61
N TYR A 155 -2.36 -5.70 -12.18
CA TYR A 155 -0.97 -6.15 -11.92
C TYR A 155 -0.10 -5.02 -11.33
N CYS A 156 -0.77 -4.02 -10.75
CA CYS A 156 -0.19 -3.03 -9.85
C CYS A 156 -0.94 -3.08 -8.51
N GLY A 157 -0.20 -3.26 -7.41
CA GLY A 157 -0.78 -3.33 -6.07
C GLY A 157 -1.58 -2.08 -5.69
N MET A 158 -1.16 -0.90 -6.15
CA MET A 158 -1.90 0.34 -5.91
C MET A 158 -3.17 0.44 -6.76
N CYS A 159 -3.17 -0.04 -8.00
CA CYS A 159 -4.39 -0.13 -8.80
C CYS A 159 -5.39 -1.06 -8.14
N ARG A 160 -4.96 -2.26 -7.77
CA ARG A 160 -5.78 -3.26 -7.07
C ARG A 160 -6.44 -2.68 -5.82
N ASP A 161 -5.64 -2.07 -4.96
CA ASP A 161 -6.15 -1.57 -3.69
C ASP A 161 -7.02 -0.33 -3.85
N ASN A 162 -6.74 0.52 -4.83
CA ASN A 162 -7.56 1.71 -5.03
C ASN A 162 -8.94 1.35 -5.59
N LEU A 163 -8.99 0.43 -6.56
CA LEU A 163 -10.23 -0.12 -7.12
C LEU A 163 -11.06 -0.84 -6.06
N ALA A 164 -10.43 -1.70 -5.24
CA ALA A 164 -11.09 -2.32 -4.10
C ALA A 164 -11.64 -1.28 -3.09
N GLY A 165 -10.94 -0.16 -2.91
CA GLY A 165 -11.42 0.96 -2.09
C GLY A 165 -12.66 1.68 -2.64
N ALA A 166 -12.96 1.51 -3.92
CA ALA A 166 -14.20 1.98 -4.55
C ALA A 166 -15.35 0.96 -4.48
N GLY A 167 -15.12 -0.21 -3.89
CA GLY A 167 -16.06 -1.33 -3.89
C GLY A 167 -15.94 -2.24 -5.12
N LYS A 168 -15.00 -1.99 -6.04
CA LYS A 168 -14.82 -2.86 -7.19
C LYS A 168 -14.08 -4.14 -6.81
N ARG A 169 -14.71 -5.29 -7.02
CA ARG A 169 -14.07 -6.60 -6.88
C ARG A 169 -12.84 -6.67 -7.80
N THR A 170 -11.67 -6.79 -7.20
CA THR A 170 -10.39 -6.64 -7.91
C THR A 170 -9.33 -7.61 -7.39
N LEU A 171 -8.89 -8.49 -8.27
CA LEU A 171 -7.73 -9.36 -8.06
C LEU A 171 -6.43 -8.62 -8.36
N HIS A 172 -5.36 -9.01 -7.67
CA HIS A 172 -4.01 -8.80 -8.17
C HIS A 172 -3.58 -10.03 -8.98
N LEU A 173 -2.78 -9.86 -10.03
CA LEU A 173 -2.22 -10.97 -10.82
C LEU A 173 -1.47 -11.99 -9.94
N LEU A 174 -0.83 -11.54 -8.86
CA LEU A 174 -0.18 -12.44 -7.89
C LEU A 174 -1.16 -13.33 -7.10
N ASP A 175 -2.43 -12.93 -6.95
CA ASP A 175 -3.44 -13.79 -6.30
C ASP A 175 -3.71 -15.06 -7.14
N LEU A 176 -3.48 -14.99 -8.47
CA LEU A 176 -3.57 -16.13 -9.39
C LEU A 176 -2.36 -17.07 -9.30
N LEU A 177 -1.27 -16.64 -8.67
CA LEU A 177 -0.04 -17.43 -8.50
C LEU A 177 0.07 -18.00 -7.09
N PHE A 178 -0.30 -17.19 -6.10
CA PHE A 178 -0.13 -17.48 -4.68
C PHE A 178 -1.49 -17.46 -4.00
N ALA A 179 -2.22 -18.58 -4.09
CA ALA A 179 -3.48 -18.73 -3.36
C ALA A 179 -3.22 -18.63 -1.86
N ASP A 180 -3.92 -17.72 -1.18
CA ASP A 180 -4.00 -17.73 0.28
C ASP A 180 -5.27 -18.47 0.68
N VAL A 181 -5.12 -19.67 1.25
CA VAL A 181 -6.25 -20.50 1.71
C VAL A 181 -7.12 -19.79 2.76
N ARG A 182 -6.58 -18.77 3.43
CA ARG A 182 -7.33 -17.93 4.39
C ARG A 182 -8.14 -16.83 3.71
N GLN A 183 -7.90 -16.59 2.42
CA GLN A 183 -8.62 -15.63 1.59
C GLN A 183 -9.24 -16.34 0.38
N PRO A 184 -10.35 -17.10 0.57
CA PRO A 184 -10.96 -17.87 -0.51
C PRO A 184 -11.54 -17.00 -1.63
N ASP A 185 -11.85 -15.73 -1.36
CA ASP A 185 -12.24 -14.73 -2.37
C ASP A 185 -11.24 -13.56 -2.38
N PRO A 186 -10.16 -13.62 -3.17
CA PRO A 186 -9.17 -12.55 -3.25
C PRO A 186 -9.70 -11.29 -3.96
N ALA A 187 -10.70 -11.42 -4.83
CA ALA A 187 -11.30 -10.29 -5.53
C ALA A 187 -12.13 -9.41 -4.58
N GLY A 188 -12.85 -10.04 -3.65
CA GLY A 188 -13.61 -9.36 -2.59
C GLY A 188 -12.78 -8.81 -1.43
N ARG A 189 -11.48 -9.11 -1.37
CA ARG A 189 -10.61 -8.65 -0.27
C ARG A 189 -10.58 -7.11 -0.20
N PRO A 190 -10.90 -6.49 0.95
CA PRO A 190 -10.94 -5.03 1.04
C PRO A 190 -9.55 -4.41 0.83
N ARG A 191 -9.53 -3.12 0.52
CA ARG A 191 -8.30 -2.30 0.55
C ARG A 191 -7.68 -2.37 1.95
N PRO A 192 -6.37 -2.64 2.09
CA PRO A 192 -5.70 -2.46 3.37
C PRO A 192 -5.58 -0.96 3.71
N GLY A 193 -5.91 -0.62 4.95
CA GLY A 193 -5.68 0.72 5.50
C GLY A 193 -4.21 1.06 5.65
N TRP A 194 -3.89 2.33 5.91
CA TRP A 194 -2.51 2.82 5.99
C TRP A 194 -1.71 2.16 7.13
N SER A 195 -2.33 1.98 8.30
CA SER A 195 -1.74 1.23 9.42
C SER A 195 -1.39 -0.19 9.00
N GLN A 196 -2.36 -0.89 8.39
CA GLN A 196 -2.18 -2.28 7.96
C GLN A 196 -1.08 -2.42 6.91
N ARG A 197 -0.93 -1.46 5.98
CA ARG A 197 0.18 -1.47 5.01
C ARG A 197 1.53 -1.39 5.69
N ARG A 198 1.68 -0.51 6.69
CA ARG A 198 2.92 -0.37 7.45
C ARG A 198 3.22 -1.62 8.26
N GLU A 199 2.20 -2.18 8.91
CA GLU A 199 2.34 -3.41 9.68
C GLU A 199 2.69 -4.60 8.78
N ASN A 200 2.03 -4.74 7.62
CA ASN A 200 2.37 -5.77 6.64
C ASN A 200 3.83 -5.68 6.19
N ARG A 201 4.37 -4.46 5.99
CA ARG A 201 5.78 -4.26 5.66
C ARG A 201 6.71 -4.62 6.81
N ALA A 202 6.35 -4.25 8.05
CA ALA A 202 7.13 -4.61 9.24
C ALA A 202 7.16 -6.14 9.43
N ARG A 203 6.01 -6.79 9.41
CA ARG A 203 5.87 -8.26 9.49
C ARG A 203 6.61 -8.97 8.36
N LEU A 204 6.56 -8.45 7.13
CA LEU A 204 7.34 -9.00 6.02
C LEU A 204 8.85 -8.91 6.30
N LYS A 205 9.34 -7.75 6.76
CA LYS A 205 10.76 -7.57 7.13
C LYS A 205 11.17 -8.60 8.19
N GLN A 206 10.36 -8.75 9.22
CA GLN A 206 10.60 -9.66 10.33
C GLN A 206 10.68 -11.11 9.86
N ASN A 207 9.69 -11.56 9.09
CA ASN A 207 9.64 -12.91 8.54
C ASN A 207 10.85 -13.20 7.64
N LEU A 208 11.25 -12.24 6.82
CA LEU A 208 12.42 -12.37 5.96
C LEU A 208 13.71 -12.52 6.78
N LEU A 209 13.94 -11.62 7.74
CA LEU A 209 15.15 -11.66 8.59
C LEU A 209 15.26 -12.98 9.35
N LEU A 210 14.16 -13.47 9.91
CA LEU A 210 14.14 -14.74 10.63
C LEU A 210 14.32 -15.95 9.69
N LYS A 211 13.46 -16.08 8.66
CA LYS A 211 13.38 -17.31 7.86
C LYS A 211 14.46 -17.45 6.79
N VAL A 212 14.95 -16.33 6.27
CA VAL A 212 15.93 -16.32 5.17
C VAL A 212 17.34 -16.02 5.69
N TRP A 213 17.46 -15.09 6.65
CA TRP A 213 18.77 -14.65 7.16
C TRP A 213 19.10 -15.18 8.56
N GLY A 214 18.20 -15.91 9.24
CA GLY A 214 18.44 -16.47 10.57
C GLY A 214 18.69 -15.43 11.67
N GLN A 215 18.29 -14.17 11.45
CA GLN A 215 18.58 -13.07 12.36
C GLN A 215 17.45 -12.85 13.35
N ALA A 216 17.77 -12.90 14.65
CA ALA A 216 16.87 -12.50 15.72
C ALA A 216 16.53 -11.01 15.62
N LEU A 217 15.29 -10.67 15.97
CA LEU A 217 14.79 -9.31 15.89
C LEU A 217 15.01 -8.59 17.22
N ALA A 218 15.37 -7.30 17.14
CA ALA A 218 15.23 -6.42 18.28
C ALA A 218 13.76 -6.30 18.66
N VAL A 219 13.47 -6.34 19.97
CA VAL A 219 12.13 -6.09 20.52
C VAL A 219 11.71 -4.67 20.11
N GLY A 220 10.47 -4.55 19.63
CA GLY A 220 9.91 -3.25 19.27
C GLY A 220 9.69 -2.37 20.50
N PRO A 221 9.37 -1.09 20.32
CA PRO A 221 9.04 -0.21 21.44
C PRO A 221 7.70 -0.63 22.09
N ASP A 222 7.64 -0.58 23.43
CA ASP A 222 6.54 -1.06 24.29
C ASP A 222 5.16 -0.51 23.91
N TYR A 223 5.08 0.69 23.33
CA TYR A 223 3.79 1.27 22.92
C TYR A 223 3.05 0.39 21.89
N ARG A 224 3.75 -0.47 21.14
CA ARG A 224 3.14 -1.33 20.13
C ARG A 224 2.33 -2.47 20.72
N ASP A 225 2.56 -2.81 21.99
CA ASP A 225 1.82 -3.84 22.70
C ASP A 225 0.44 -3.35 23.16
N ILE A 226 0.19 -2.03 23.04
CA ILE A 226 -1.12 -1.43 23.33
C ILE A 226 -2.14 -1.90 22.29
N ARG A 227 -3.11 -2.71 22.71
CA ARG A 227 -4.23 -3.15 21.88
C ARG A 227 -5.29 -2.05 21.72
N LEU A 228 -5.61 -1.73 20.46
CA LEU A 228 -6.62 -0.72 20.12
C LEU A 228 -7.94 -1.36 19.69
N ILE A 229 -9.00 -1.01 20.39
CA ILE A 229 -10.38 -1.44 20.12
C ILE A 229 -11.10 -0.26 19.46
N MET A 230 -11.59 -0.46 18.24
CA MET A 230 -12.19 0.60 17.42
C MET A 230 -13.36 0.04 16.63
N ALA A 231 -14.49 0.74 16.67
CA ALA A 231 -15.63 0.50 15.80
C ALA A 231 -15.24 0.69 14.31
N PRO A 232 -15.85 -0.04 13.36
CA PRO A 232 -15.49 0.01 11.94
C PRO A 232 -15.49 1.42 11.34
N GLU A 233 -16.47 2.26 11.70
CA GLU A 233 -16.60 3.63 11.24
C GLU A 233 -15.51 4.55 11.80
N VAL A 234 -14.99 4.27 13.00
CA VAL A 234 -13.84 4.98 13.55
C VAL A 234 -12.60 4.62 12.75
N ARG A 235 -12.34 3.33 12.50
CA ARG A 235 -11.20 2.89 11.68
C ARG A 235 -11.23 3.53 10.30
N GLN A 236 -12.39 3.53 9.64
CA GLN A 236 -12.55 4.14 8.32
C GLN A 236 -12.23 5.65 8.34
N ARG A 237 -12.73 6.37 9.34
CA ARG A 237 -12.45 7.81 9.51
C ARG A 237 -10.96 8.09 9.73
N LEU A 238 -10.28 7.27 10.54
CA LEU A 238 -8.86 7.44 10.80
C LEU A 238 -8.01 7.12 9.57
N ASP A 239 -8.38 6.11 8.78
CA ASP A 239 -7.74 5.81 7.49
C ASP A 239 -7.88 6.98 6.51
N GLN A 240 -9.07 7.58 6.41
CA GLN A 240 -9.32 8.77 5.58
C GLN A 240 -8.47 9.96 6.02
N ARG A 241 -8.26 10.12 7.33
CA ARG A 241 -7.39 11.16 7.92
C ARG A 241 -5.91 10.80 7.89
N ARG A 242 -5.54 9.59 7.45
CA ARG A 242 -4.16 9.07 7.41
C ARG A 242 -3.50 9.05 8.79
N ILE A 243 -4.31 8.85 9.84
CA ILE A 243 -3.83 8.67 11.21
C ILE A 243 -3.59 7.18 11.42
N LEU A 244 -2.39 6.84 11.87
CA LEU A 244 -1.96 5.45 12.00
C LEU A 244 -2.19 4.93 13.42
N ASP A 245 -2.30 3.61 13.53
CA ASP A 245 -2.46 2.93 14.82
C ASP A 245 -1.27 3.26 15.73
N GLU A 246 -0.06 3.36 15.19
CA GLU A 246 1.13 3.75 15.96
C GLU A 246 1.09 5.20 16.46
N ASP A 247 0.42 6.12 15.74
CA ASP A 247 0.28 7.51 16.19
C ASP A 247 -0.64 7.55 17.42
N ILE A 248 -1.68 6.71 17.41
CA ILE A 248 -2.63 6.54 18.50
C ILE A 248 -1.96 5.87 19.70
N GLN A 249 -1.26 4.75 19.46
CA GLN A 249 -0.54 4.01 20.50
C GLN A 249 0.51 4.88 21.19
N GLN A 250 1.32 5.64 20.44
CA GLN A 250 2.29 6.56 21.03
C GLN A 250 1.62 7.64 21.87
N THR A 251 0.48 8.16 21.43
CA THR A 251 -0.28 9.17 22.18
C THR A 251 -0.84 8.60 23.48
N ILE A 252 -1.41 7.39 23.45
CA ILE A 252 -1.93 6.71 24.65
C ILE A 252 -0.77 6.34 25.59
N ALA A 253 0.32 5.77 25.07
CA ALA A 253 1.50 5.42 25.86
C ALA A 253 2.07 6.64 26.61
N HIS A 254 2.21 7.77 25.92
CA HIS A 254 2.66 9.02 26.55
C HIS A 254 1.70 9.48 27.66
N ALA A 255 0.40 9.43 27.42
CA ALA A 255 -0.63 9.84 28.36
C ALA A 255 -0.73 8.92 29.60
N GLU A 256 -0.51 7.61 29.43
CA GLU A 256 -0.51 6.64 30.53
C GLU A 256 0.82 6.61 31.30
N ALA A 257 1.93 7.04 30.70
CA ALA A 257 3.20 7.26 31.37
C ALA A 257 3.27 8.58 32.19
N GLY A 258 2.12 9.21 32.46
CA GLY A 258 2.02 10.45 33.24
C GLY A 258 1.86 11.73 32.41
N GLY A 259 1.70 11.62 31.09
CA GLY A 259 1.42 12.77 30.22
C GLY A 259 0.04 13.42 30.50
N PRO A 260 -0.18 14.65 29.99
CA PRO A 260 -1.42 15.39 30.24
C PRO A 260 -2.65 14.70 29.63
N LYS A 261 -3.73 14.62 30.41
CA LYS A 261 -5.01 14.03 30.02
C LYS A 261 -6.18 14.95 30.38
N LEU A 262 -7.10 15.15 29.44
CA LEU A 262 -8.38 15.80 29.68
C LEU A 262 -9.46 14.74 29.84
N ARG A 263 -10.35 14.89 30.82
CA ARG A 263 -11.49 13.99 31.01
C ARG A 263 -12.78 14.69 30.61
N HIS A 264 -13.56 14.06 29.74
CA HIS A 264 -14.87 14.57 29.37
C HIS A 264 -15.86 14.34 30.52
N PRO A 265 -16.50 15.38 31.08
CA PRO A 265 -17.29 15.26 32.31
C PRO A 265 -18.50 14.33 32.15
N ALA A 266 -19.23 14.40 31.03
CA ALA A 266 -20.43 13.59 30.83
C ALA A 266 -20.19 12.12 30.45
N THR A 267 -19.04 11.80 29.83
CA THR A 267 -18.79 10.46 29.26
C THR A 267 -17.65 9.72 29.95
N GLY A 268 -16.88 10.41 30.81
CA GLY A 268 -15.68 9.86 31.44
C GLY A 268 -14.50 9.63 30.49
N ARG A 269 -14.69 9.78 29.18
CA ARG A 269 -13.67 9.55 28.14
C ARG A 269 -12.46 10.45 28.33
N LEU A 270 -11.29 9.90 28.08
CA LEU A 270 -10.02 10.60 28.12
C LEU A 270 -9.73 11.21 26.75
N ARG A 271 -9.04 12.35 26.75
CA ARG A 271 -8.45 12.97 25.58
C ARG A 271 -7.03 13.36 25.89
N ALA A 272 -6.09 12.88 25.08
CA ALA A 272 -4.67 13.18 25.20
C ALA A 272 -4.13 13.76 23.89
N ALA A 273 -3.06 14.54 24.01
CA ALA A 273 -2.30 15.06 22.88
C ALA A 273 -0.85 14.58 22.97
N TYR A 274 -0.27 14.20 21.85
CA TYR A 274 1.17 13.91 21.78
C TYR A 274 1.72 14.27 20.41
N ARG A 275 2.94 14.83 20.40
CA ARG A 275 3.66 15.24 19.19
C ARG A 275 4.93 14.39 19.06
N PRO A 276 4.85 13.15 18.53
CA PRO A 276 6.01 12.28 18.42
C PRO A 276 7.08 12.82 17.46
N ARG A 277 6.69 13.68 16.50
CA ARG A 277 7.57 14.29 15.50
C ARG A 277 7.12 15.72 15.14
N HIS A 278 6.73 15.96 13.88
CA HIS A 278 6.27 17.26 13.38
C HIS A 278 4.74 17.41 13.37
N VAL A 279 4.01 16.40 13.82
CA VAL A 279 2.54 16.37 13.84
C VAL A 279 2.10 16.04 15.25
N THR A 280 1.15 16.83 15.74
CA THR A 280 0.47 16.61 17.02
C THR A 280 -0.79 15.81 16.76
N PHE A 281 -0.94 14.71 17.49
CA PHE A 281 -2.12 13.85 17.44
C PHE A 281 -2.93 14.02 18.72
N TRP A 282 -4.23 14.13 18.54
CA TRP A 282 -5.20 14.13 19.62
C TRP A 282 -6.03 12.87 19.54
N VAL A 283 -6.10 12.12 20.64
CA VAL A 283 -6.80 10.84 20.73
C VAL A 283 -7.85 10.93 21.82
N ALA A 284 -9.09 10.56 21.49
CA ALA A 284 -10.17 10.36 22.45
C ALA A 284 -10.36 8.86 22.70
N TYR A 285 -10.16 8.40 23.93
CA TYR A 285 -10.11 6.99 24.29
C TYR A 285 -10.62 6.70 25.71
N ALA A 286 -10.82 5.44 26.05
CA ALA A 286 -11.09 4.96 27.41
C ALA A 286 -10.37 3.63 27.67
N PRO A 287 -10.02 3.32 28.92
CA PRO A 287 -9.55 1.98 29.30
C PRO A 287 -10.61 0.92 28.96
N HIS A 288 -10.14 -0.24 28.52
CA HIS A 288 -10.93 -1.43 28.24
C HIS A 288 -10.17 -2.65 28.80
N GLU A 289 -10.87 -3.74 29.13
CA GLU A 289 -10.27 -4.94 29.76
C GLU A 289 -8.99 -5.43 29.04
N ASP A 290 -9.05 -5.46 27.71
CA ASP A 290 -7.98 -5.91 26.83
C ASP A 290 -7.08 -4.80 26.26
N GLY A 291 -7.19 -3.53 26.70
CA GLY A 291 -6.41 -2.42 26.14
C GLY A 291 -7.14 -1.09 26.21
N PHE A 292 -7.30 -0.40 25.07
CA PHE A 292 -8.01 0.88 25.02
C PHE A 292 -9.02 0.93 23.88
N GLU A 293 -10.23 1.38 24.23
CA GLU A 293 -11.25 1.73 23.24
C GLU A 293 -11.00 3.15 22.72
N VAL A 294 -10.90 3.28 21.40
CA VAL A 294 -10.63 4.56 20.73
C VAL A 294 -11.88 5.03 20.00
N PHE A 295 -12.35 6.22 20.37
CA PHE A 295 -13.59 6.79 19.83
C PHE A 295 -13.32 7.75 18.66
N ASN A 296 -12.17 8.43 18.66
CA ASN A 296 -11.80 9.37 17.60
C ASN A 296 -10.32 9.78 17.71
N ALA A 297 -9.74 10.24 16.61
CA ALA A 297 -8.47 10.95 16.61
C ALA A 297 -8.42 12.01 15.51
N TYR A 298 -7.67 13.08 15.74
CA TYR A 298 -7.38 14.11 14.75
C TYR A 298 -5.93 14.59 14.91
N CYS A 299 -5.38 15.23 13.88
CA CYS A 299 -4.01 15.71 13.91
C CYS A 299 -3.86 17.10 13.31
N HIS A 300 -2.86 17.84 13.78
CA HIS A 300 -2.48 19.15 13.24
C HIS A 300 -0.97 19.38 13.37
N ARG A 301 -0.46 20.45 12.75
CA ARG A 301 0.96 20.82 12.82
C ARG A 301 1.30 21.87 13.90
N MET A 302 0.29 22.40 14.60
CA MET A 302 0.51 23.32 15.73
C MET A 302 1.13 22.60 16.93
N GLU A 303 1.90 23.34 17.71
CA GLU A 303 2.41 22.91 19.02
C GLU A 303 1.38 23.30 20.09
N VAL A 304 1.09 22.36 20.98
CA VAL A 304 0.17 22.57 22.10
C VAL A 304 1.02 22.94 23.29
N GLN A 305 0.90 24.19 23.75
CA GLN A 305 1.50 24.59 25.01
C GLN A 305 0.58 24.13 26.15
N PRO A 306 1.16 23.62 27.26
CA PRO A 306 0.40 23.18 28.43
C PRO A 306 -0.37 24.31 29.11
#